data_AF-A0A7X7PC57-F1
#
_entry.id   AF-A0A7X7PC57-F1
#
_cell.length_a   1.000
_cell.length_b   1.000
_cell.length_c   1.000
_cell.angle_alpha   90.00
_cell.angle_beta   90.00
_cell.angle_gamma   90.00
#
_symmetry.space_group_name_H-M   'P 1'
#
loop_
_entity.id
_entity.type
_entity.pdbx_description
1 polymer ?
#
loop_
_entity_poly.entity_id
_entity_poly.type
_entity_poly.pdbx_seq_one_letter_code
_entity_poly.pdbx_strand_id
1 'polypeptide(L)'
;MEQRLPDGLSLLIRTDFSDEGAWREVLHATASGDEPFYPQFVVVNDQQFDGVGVDALIDVVRDEPNYRSYVFVADRRTMTDPEHPVLVVRTVEDVDGTPPGQTFRVTQPEIESVEANLSIANQDFRDFVEFAGKDGVFRGFPAAPKKASAVTFSVDDLRELVARKRDIPVFAALLQDLTVDVHAPSVVRALAVDVDVYRGAAERSTGGWVNEWVEEFVRDIDGVRAADSLQVSLFGRYGWNVLLDSATSEPIAAYKQVRV
;
A
#
# COMPACT_ATOMS: atom_id res chain seq x y z
N MET A 1 2.91 3.28 -41.31
CA MET A 1 4.05 2.76 -40.54
C MET A 1 3.45 2.32 -39.22
N GLU A 2 3.47 1.03 -38.91
CA GLU A 2 2.87 0.52 -37.67
C GLU A 2 3.65 1.09 -36.49
N GLN A 3 2.99 1.90 -35.66
CA GLN A 3 3.53 2.41 -34.41
C GLN A 3 3.70 1.20 -33.47
N ARG A 4 4.92 0.70 -33.33
CA ARG A 4 5.22 -0.39 -32.39
C ARG A 4 5.96 0.13 -31.17
N LEU A 5 5.46 -0.20 -30.00
CA LEU A 5 6.10 0.14 -28.72
C LEU A 5 7.18 -0.91 -28.39
N PRO A 6 8.29 -0.54 -27.72
CA PRO A 6 9.29 -1.51 -27.31
C PRO A 6 8.73 -2.48 -26.26
N ASP A 7 9.39 -3.62 -26.07
CA ASP A 7 9.13 -4.52 -24.94
C ASP A 7 9.49 -3.84 -23.61
N GLY A 8 8.79 -4.23 -22.54
CA GLY A 8 8.98 -3.65 -21.20
C GLY A 8 7.65 -3.25 -20.57
N LEU A 9 7.53 -3.39 -19.26
CA LEU A 9 6.26 -3.21 -18.56
C LEU A 9 5.90 -1.73 -18.42
N SER A 10 6.78 -0.94 -17.81
CA SER A 10 6.60 0.49 -17.58
C SER A 10 7.25 1.30 -18.71
N LEU A 11 6.44 1.98 -19.52
CA LEU A 11 6.93 2.87 -20.58
C LEU A 11 6.87 4.34 -20.14
N LEU A 12 7.92 5.10 -20.44
CA LEU A 12 7.91 6.57 -20.40
C LEU A 12 7.94 7.10 -21.84
N ILE A 13 6.79 7.54 -22.34
CA ILE A 13 6.59 7.96 -23.74
C ILE A 13 6.67 9.48 -23.83
N ARG A 14 7.63 10.00 -24.60
CA ARG A 14 7.71 11.42 -24.89
C ARG A 14 6.73 11.78 -26.01
N THR A 15 5.85 12.73 -25.74
CA THR A 15 4.88 13.25 -26.73
C THR A 15 5.04 14.74 -26.99
N ASP A 16 5.89 15.44 -26.25
CA ASP A 16 6.25 16.82 -26.54
C ASP A 16 7.76 16.96 -26.74
N PHE A 17 8.14 17.42 -27.93
CA PHE A 17 9.54 17.60 -28.34
C PHE A 17 9.97 19.07 -28.33
N SER A 18 9.20 19.96 -27.69
CA SER A 18 9.44 21.41 -27.75
C SER A 18 10.65 21.89 -26.94
N ASP A 19 11.03 21.14 -25.89
CA ASP A 19 12.13 21.49 -24.99
C ASP A 19 13.02 20.28 -24.66
N GLU A 20 14.24 20.28 -25.20
CA GLU A 20 15.26 19.25 -24.92
C GLU A 20 15.91 19.41 -23.53
N GLY A 21 15.92 20.62 -22.98
CA GLY A 21 16.42 20.89 -21.63
C GLY A 21 15.53 20.26 -20.59
N ALA A 22 14.24 20.60 -20.63
CA ALA A 22 13.22 20.03 -19.75
C ALA A 22 13.15 18.50 -19.89
N TRP A 23 13.29 17.97 -21.11
CA TRP A 23 13.34 16.52 -21.31
C TRP A 23 14.49 15.84 -20.57
N ARG A 24 15.70 16.44 -20.59
CA ARG A 24 16.84 15.90 -19.83
C ARG A 24 16.62 15.97 -18.32
N GLU A 25 15.94 17.00 -17.83
CA GLU A 25 15.59 17.13 -16.42
C GLU A 25 14.60 16.05 -16.00
N VAL A 26 13.57 15.78 -16.80
CA VAL A 26 12.63 14.66 -16.59
C VAL A 26 13.38 13.34 -16.55
N LEU A 27 14.23 13.05 -17.55
CA LEU A 27 15.01 11.82 -17.59
C LEU A 27 15.90 11.68 -16.36
N HIS A 28 16.64 12.73 -16.00
CA HIS A 28 17.49 12.71 -14.81
C HIS A 28 16.67 12.44 -13.55
N ALA A 29 15.54 13.13 -13.38
CA ALA A 29 14.65 12.95 -12.24
C ALA A 29 14.09 11.53 -12.17
N THR A 30 13.82 10.88 -13.31
CA THR A 30 13.30 9.51 -13.36
C THR A 30 14.38 8.41 -13.31
N ALA A 31 15.64 8.74 -13.58
CA ALA A 31 16.75 7.78 -13.68
C ALA A 31 17.72 7.80 -12.49
N SER A 32 17.67 8.81 -11.63
CA SER A 32 18.74 9.05 -10.66
C SER A 32 18.60 8.26 -9.36
N GLY A 33 19.12 7.01 -9.37
CA GLY A 33 19.94 6.55 -8.25
C GLY A 33 20.27 5.05 -8.18
N ASP A 34 21.00 4.70 -7.11
CA ASP A 34 21.74 3.43 -6.92
C ASP A 34 20.99 2.38 -6.06
N GLU A 35 19.67 2.50 -5.94
CA GLU A 35 18.81 1.69 -5.06
C GLU A 35 18.04 0.62 -5.86
N PRO A 36 17.70 -0.53 -5.26
CA PRO A 36 17.07 -1.63 -5.99
C PRO A 36 15.62 -1.38 -6.47
N PHE A 37 15.03 -0.21 -6.18
CA PHE A 37 13.60 0.10 -6.41
C PHE A 37 13.34 1.23 -7.42
N TYR A 38 14.36 1.74 -8.13
CA TYR A 38 14.15 2.77 -9.16
C TYR A 38 13.16 2.34 -10.25
N PRO A 39 12.32 3.27 -10.73
CA PRO A 39 11.33 2.94 -11.74
C PRO A 39 12.02 2.41 -13.01
N GLN A 40 11.66 1.20 -13.40
CA GLN A 40 12.31 0.47 -14.51
C GLN A 40 11.71 0.90 -15.85
N PHE A 41 11.77 2.19 -16.16
CA PHE A 41 11.20 2.70 -17.39
C PHE A 41 11.97 2.24 -18.63
N VAL A 42 11.21 1.80 -19.63
CA VAL A 42 11.66 1.79 -21.02
C VAL A 42 11.25 3.12 -21.65
N VAL A 43 12.25 3.94 -21.95
CA VAL A 43 12.04 5.29 -22.52
C VAL A 43 11.71 5.16 -24.01
N VAL A 44 10.60 5.78 -24.42
CA VAL A 44 10.17 5.90 -25.81
C VAL A 44 10.34 7.36 -26.23
N ASN A 45 11.44 7.66 -26.92
CA ASN A 45 11.78 8.99 -27.43
C ASN A 45 11.82 8.97 -28.96
N ASP A 46 10.64 8.82 -29.58
CA ASP A 46 10.47 8.75 -31.02
C ASP A 46 9.51 9.85 -31.51
N GLN A 47 9.95 10.62 -32.50
CA GLN A 47 9.21 11.76 -33.06
C GLN A 47 7.83 11.37 -33.60
N GLN A 48 7.58 10.09 -33.91
CA GLN A 48 6.25 9.65 -34.33
C GLN A 48 5.17 9.81 -33.24
N PHE A 49 5.58 10.00 -31.98
CA PHE A 49 4.68 10.27 -30.85
C PHE A 49 4.50 11.77 -30.56
N ASP A 50 5.14 12.66 -31.32
CA ASP A 50 5.03 14.10 -31.14
C ASP A 50 3.58 14.58 -31.33
N GLY A 51 3.04 15.23 -30.30
CA GLY A 51 1.66 15.71 -30.24
C GLY A 51 0.59 14.61 -30.12
N VAL A 52 0.95 13.34 -29.93
CA VAL A 52 -0.04 12.25 -29.81
C VAL A 52 -0.82 12.39 -28.49
N GLY A 53 -2.15 12.41 -28.60
CA GLY A 53 -3.05 12.49 -27.46
C GLY A 53 -3.33 11.14 -26.79
N VAL A 54 -3.97 11.18 -25.62
CA VAL A 54 -4.27 10.00 -24.79
C VAL A 54 -5.05 8.92 -25.54
N ASP A 55 -6.12 9.28 -26.26
CA ASP A 55 -6.95 8.29 -26.98
C ASP A 55 -6.14 7.52 -28.02
N ALA A 56 -5.32 8.23 -28.80
CA ALA A 56 -4.45 7.62 -29.80
C ALA A 56 -3.35 6.74 -29.16
N LEU A 57 -2.79 7.14 -28.03
CA LEU A 57 -1.85 6.29 -27.29
C LEU A 57 -2.51 5.01 -26.79
N ILE A 58 -3.76 5.09 -26.32
CA ILE A 58 -4.50 3.90 -25.87
C ILE A 58 -4.74 2.93 -27.03
N ASP A 59 -5.05 3.44 -28.22
CA ASP A 59 -5.22 2.60 -29.42
C ASP A 59 -3.90 1.90 -29.78
N VAL A 60 -2.77 2.64 -29.77
CA VAL A 60 -1.44 2.05 -30.01
C VAL A 60 -1.10 0.97 -28.98
N VAL A 61 -1.40 1.20 -27.70
CA VAL A 61 -1.12 0.22 -26.63
C VAL A 61 -2.02 -1.02 -26.75
N ARG A 62 -3.28 -0.85 -27.18
CA ARG A 62 -4.22 -1.97 -27.32
C ARG A 62 -3.89 -2.90 -28.49
N ASP A 63 -3.27 -2.37 -29.54
CA ASP A 63 -2.87 -3.16 -30.71
C ASP A 63 -1.59 -3.98 -30.47
N GLU A 64 -0.89 -3.77 -29.35
CA GLU A 64 0.30 -4.52 -28.98
C GLU A 64 -0.04 -5.89 -28.32
N PRO A 65 0.73 -6.95 -28.60
CA PRO A 65 0.53 -8.27 -27.98
C PRO A 65 0.84 -8.27 -26.47
N ASN A 66 1.62 -7.30 -25.99
CA ASN A 66 1.94 -7.12 -24.58
C ASN A 66 0.89 -6.21 -23.96
N TYR A 67 -0.13 -6.80 -23.33
CA TYR A 67 -1.20 -6.08 -22.65
C TYR A 67 -0.61 -5.22 -21.52
N ARG A 68 -0.59 -3.90 -21.68
CA ARG A 68 -0.17 -2.94 -20.64
C ARG A 68 -1.40 -2.29 -20.04
N SER A 69 -1.49 -2.25 -18.72
CA SER A 69 -2.59 -1.61 -17.99
C SER A 69 -2.40 -0.11 -17.79
N TYR A 70 -1.17 0.39 -17.95
CA TYR A 70 -0.84 1.80 -17.83
C TYR A 70 0.37 2.20 -18.72
N VAL A 71 0.53 3.50 -18.96
CA VAL A 71 1.75 4.13 -19.51
C VAL A 71 2.01 5.47 -18.84
N PHE A 72 3.29 5.88 -18.82
CA PHE A 72 3.70 7.23 -18.43
C PHE A 72 3.97 8.06 -19.68
N VAL A 73 3.58 9.32 -19.66
CA VAL A 73 3.64 10.23 -20.80
C VAL A 73 4.28 11.55 -20.37
N ALA A 74 5.38 11.91 -21.03
CA ALA A 74 6.00 13.22 -20.93
C ALA A 74 5.42 14.12 -22.03
N ASP A 75 4.36 14.84 -21.67
CA ASP A 75 3.61 15.73 -22.56
C ASP A 75 4.01 17.19 -22.37
N ARG A 76 3.31 18.09 -23.07
CA ARG A 76 3.59 19.53 -23.00
C ARG A 76 3.59 20.09 -21.59
N ARG A 77 2.69 19.61 -20.70
CA ARG A 77 2.67 20.10 -19.31
C ARG A 77 3.88 19.55 -18.55
N THR A 78 4.31 18.31 -18.81
CA THR A 78 5.56 17.79 -18.26
C THR A 78 6.77 18.66 -18.66
N MET A 79 6.81 19.17 -19.89
CA MET A 79 7.93 20.00 -20.36
C MET A 79 7.90 21.45 -19.88
N THR A 80 6.71 22.00 -19.60
CA THR A 80 6.54 23.46 -19.35
C THR A 80 6.23 23.82 -17.90
N ASP A 81 5.73 22.88 -17.12
CA ASP A 81 5.43 23.08 -15.69
C ASP A 81 6.72 22.86 -14.87
N PRO A 82 7.11 23.80 -13.98
CA PRO A 82 8.33 23.68 -13.18
C PRO A 82 8.40 22.44 -12.27
N GLU A 83 7.26 21.81 -11.95
CA GLU A 83 7.24 20.57 -11.17
C GLU A 83 7.48 19.32 -12.05
N HIS A 84 7.52 19.47 -13.37
CA HIS A 84 7.62 18.39 -14.36
C HIS A 84 6.66 17.20 -14.12
N PRO A 85 5.35 17.44 -13.89
CA PRO A 85 4.41 16.39 -13.57
C PRO A 85 4.19 15.47 -14.79
N VAL A 86 4.60 14.21 -14.66
CA VAL A 86 4.45 13.17 -15.68
C VAL A 86 3.01 12.68 -15.68
N LEU A 87 2.41 12.55 -16.85
CA LEU A 87 1.04 12.05 -16.99
C LEU A 87 1.05 10.51 -16.93
N VAL A 88 0.20 9.93 -16.09
CA VAL A 88 -0.03 8.49 -16.04
C VAL A 88 -1.40 8.21 -16.65
N VAL A 89 -1.47 7.24 -17.56
CA VAL A 89 -2.67 6.91 -18.32
C VAL A 89 -3.01 5.45 -18.09
N ARG A 90 -4.25 5.14 -17.68
CA ARG A 90 -4.79 3.78 -17.69
C ARG A 90 -5.18 3.41 -19.12
N THR A 91 -4.66 2.30 -19.61
CA THR A 91 -4.84 1.86 -21.01
C THR A 91 -5.82 0.70 -21.18
N VAL A 92 -6.34 0.17 -20.06
CA VAL A 92 -7.31 -0.93 -20.04
C VAL A 92 -8.64 -0.52 -19.41
N GLU A 93 -9.68 -1.30 -19.72
CA GLU A 93 -10.95 -1.26 -19.00
C GLU A 93 -10.74 -1.80 -17.58
N ASP A 94 -11.41 -1.18 -16.62
CA ASP A 94 -11.37 -1.57 -15.21
C ASP A 94 -12.35 -2.72 -14.91
N VAL A 95 -12.21 -3.38 -13.76
CA VAL A 95 -13.05 -4.52 -13.36
C VAL A 95 -14.54 -4.15 -13.19
N ASP A 96 -14.84 -2.87 -12.98
CA ASP A 96 -16.20 -2.34 -12.86
C ASP A 96 -16.80 -1.86 -14.20
N GLY A 97 -16.08 -2.06 -15.31
CA GLY A 97 -16.47 -1.64 -16.65
C GLY A 97 -16.12 -0.19 -16.98
N THR A 98 -15.34 0.51 -16.13
CA THR A 98 -14.86 1.85 -16.46
C THR A 98 -13.92 1.79 -17.66
N PRO A 99 -14.17 2.55 -18.75
CA PRO A 99 -13.34 2.51 -19.95
C PRO A 99 -11.90 3.01 -19.69
N PRO A 100 -10.92 2.66 -20.54
CA PRO A 100 -9.57 3.23 -20.45
C PRO A 100 -9.57 4.74 -20.66
N GLY A 101 -8.46 5.38 -20.31
CA GLY A 101 -8.27 6.84 -20.42
C GLY A 101 -8.43 7.61 -19.13
N GLN A 102 -8.61 6.94 -17.98
CA GLN A 102 -8.39 7.60 -16.71
C GLN A 102 -6.93 8.05 -16.60
N THR A 103 -6.74 9.26 -16.10
CA THR A 103 -5.41 9.86 -15.95
C THR A 103 -5.26 10.55 -14.62
N PHE A 104 -4.03 10.59 -14.15
CA PHE A 104 -3.56 11.51 -13.12
C PHE A 104 -2.14 11.92 -13.49
N ARG A 105 -1.59 12.91 -12.80
CA ARG A 105 -0.18 13.28 -12.94
C ARG A 105 0.58 12.95 -11.67
N VAL A 106 1.88 12.71 -11.80
CA VAL A 106 2.75 12.44 -10.66
C VAL A 106 4.05 13.22 -10.82
N THR A 107 4.55 13.74 -9.70
CA THR A 107 5.86 14.39 -9.60
C THR A 107 6.80 13.52 -8.77
N GLN A 108 8.09 13.80 -8.82
CA GLN A 108 9.01 13.29 -7.81
C GLN A 108 8.58 13.77 -6.40
N PRO A 109 8.84 13.01 -5.32
CA PRO A 109 9.50 11.69 -5.30
C PRO A 109 8.59 10.49 -5.66
N GLU A 110 7.31 10.73 -5.98
CA GLU A 110 6.29 9.68 -6.01
C GLU A 110 6.23 8.85 -7.29
N ILE A 111 6.99 9.24 -8.34
CA ILE A 111 7.02 8.50 -9.60
C ILE A 111 7.43 7.04 -9.39
N GLU A 112 8.42 6.80 -8.52
CA GLU A 112 8.88 5.46 -8.16
C GLU A 112 7.77 4.65 -7.48
N SER A 113 7.12 5.24 -6.47
CA SER A 113 6.02 4.60 -5.73
C SER A 113 4.87 4.20 -6.66
N VAL A 114 4.48 5.09 -7.58
CA VAL A 114 3.44 4.80 -8.57
C VAL A 114 3.85 3.66 -9.50
N GLU A 115 5.06 3.73 -10.08
CA GLU A 115 5.56 2.71 -11.01
C GLU A 115 5.68 1.34 -10.35
N ALA A 116 6.27 1.29 -9.15
CA ALA A 116 6.47 0.05 -8.41
C ALA A 116 5.14 -0.61 -8.02
N ASN A 117 4.12 0.18 -7.65
CA ASN A 117 2.81 -0.36 -7.30
C ASN A 117 2.02 -0.83 -8.53
N LEU A 118 2.02 -0.05 -9.62
CA LEU A 118 1.26 -0.40 -10.82
C LEU A 118 1.87 -1.58 -11.58
N SER A 119 3.20 -1.69 -11.61
CA SER A 119 3.92 -2.78 -12.31
C SER A 119 3.60 -4.17 -11.74
N ILE A 120 3.40 -4.28 -10.43
CA ILE A 120 3.04 -5.55 -9.79
C ILE A 120 1.55 -5.64 -9.45
N ALA A 121 0.75 -4.67 -9.88
CA ALA A 121 -0.68 -4.54 -9.56
C ALA A 121 -0.98 -4.59 -8.05
N ASN A 122 -0.11 -3.97 -7.23
CA ASN A 122 -0.28 -3.95 -5.76
C ASN A 122 -1.33 -2.95 -5.30
N GLN A 123 -1.52 -1.84 -6.03
CA GLN A 123 -2.46 -0.78 -5.69
C GLN A 123 -3.31 -0.39 -6.90
N ASP A 124 -4.57 -0.01 -6.65
CA ASP A 124 -5.51 0.32 -7.72
C ASP A 124 -5.15 1.68 -8.36
N PHE A 125 -5.31 1.78 -9.68
CA PHE A 125 -5.12 3.03 -10.41
C PHE A 125 -6.05 4.14 -9.88
N ARG A 126 -7.29 3.77 -9.49
CA ARG A 126 -8.30 4.69 -8.98
C ARG A 126 -7.88 5.37 -7.68
N ASP A 127 -7.10 4.69 -6.84
CA ASP A 127 -6.58 5.27 -5.61
C ASP A 127 -5.70 6.49 -5.94
N PHE A 128 -4.80 6.38 -6.92
CA PHE A 128 -3.96 7.51 -7.32
C PHE A 128 -4.76 8.68 -7.91
N VAL A 129 -5.84 8.39 -8.64
CA VAL A 129 -6.75 9.42 -9.17
C VAL A 129 -7.49 10.12 -8.03
N GLU A 130 -7.99 9.36 -7.05
CA GLU A 130 -8.72 9.90 -5.89
C GLU A 130 -7.83 10.77 -5.00
N PHE A 131 -6.58 10.36 -4.78
CA PHE A 131 -5.63 11.07 -3.93
C PHE A 131 -4.82 12.14 -4.67
N ALA A 132 -5.04 12.32 -5.98
CA ALA A 132 -4.46 13.44 -6.70
C ALA A 132 -5.00 14.77 -6.15
N GLY A 133 -4.14 15.79 -6.12
CA GLY A 133 -4.54 17.14 -5.74
C GLY A 133 -5.62 17.70 -6.67
N LYS A 134 -6.20 18.85 -6.30
CA LYS A 134 -7.20 19.55 -7.13
C LYS A 134 -6.70 19.93 -8.53
N ASP A 135 -5.39 19.96 -8.71
CA ASP A 135 -4.67 20.21 -9.97
C ASP A 135 -4.39 18.93 -10.79
N GLY A 136 -4.89 17.79 -10.31
CA GLY A 136 -4.72 16.47 -10.91
C GLY A 136 -3.36 15.84 -10.66
N VAL A 137 -2.55 16.37 -9.74
CA VAL A 137 -1.20 15.89 -9.45
C VAL A 137 -1.17 15.14 -8.13
N PHE A 138 -0.87 13.85 -8.20
CA PHE A 138 -0.56 12.98 -7.08
C PHE A 138 0.83 13.32 -6.51
N ARG A 139 0.85 13.68 -5.23
CA ARG A 139 2.06 14.04 -4.46
C ARG A 139 2.22 13.17 -3.20
N GLY A 140 1.66 11.96 -3.25
CA GLY A 140 1.70 11.00 -2.17
C GLY A 140 0.33 10.80 -1.53
N PHE A 141 0.14 9.64 -0.92
CA PHE A 141 -1.01 9.41 -0.06
C PHE A 141 -0.89 10.31 1.18
N PRO A 142 -2.02 10.69 1.80
CA PRO A 142 -1.98 11.22 3.15
C PRO A 142 -1.11 10.30 3.97
N ALA A 143 -0.23 10.86 4.81
CA ALA A 143 0.62 10.07 5.68
C ALA A 143 -0.26 9.00 6.32
N ALA A 144 -0.01 7.73 5.95
CA ALA A 144 -0.60 6.63 6.69
C ALA A 144 -0.28 6.92 8.17
N PRO A 145 -1.20 6.67 9.12
CA PRO A 145 -0.83 6.71 10.52
C PRO A 145 0.49 5.94 10.61
N LYS A 146 1.54 6.61 11.13
CA LYS A 146 2.92 6.09 11.13
C LYS A 146 2.81 4.58 11.34
N LYS A 147 3.23 3.77 10.36
CA LYS A 147 3.27 2.30 10.56
C LYS A 147 3.87 2.13 11.93
N ALA A 148 3.05 1.63 12.85
CA ALA A 148 3.42 1.48 14.25
C ALA A 148 4.81 0.87 14.24
N SER A 149 5.81 1.61 14.73
CA SER A 149 7.20 1.17 14.60
C SER A 149 7.27 -0.23 15.17
N ALA A 150 7.69 -1.21 14.37
CA ALA A 150 7.51 -2.60 14.73
C ALA A 150 8.79 -3.17 15.32
N VAL A 151 8.66 -3.92 16.41
CA VAL A 151 9.79 -4.64 17.04
C VAL A 151 9.45 -6.10 17.21
N THR A 152 10.48 -6.95 17.18
CA THR A 152 10.33 -8.36 17.55
C THR A 152 10.02 -8.49 19.04
N PHE A 153 9.03 -9.29 19.39
CA PHE A 153 8.62 -9.53 20.78
C PHE A 153 8.57 -11.03 21.08
N SER A 154 9.13 -11.44 22.21
CA SER A 154 9.21 -12.84 22.62
C SER A 154 7.83 -13.38 23.01
N VAL A 155 7.48 -14.57 22.51
CA VAL A 155 6.24 -15.25 22.95
C VAL A 155 6.37 -15.74 24.39
N ASP A 156 7.59 -16.03 24.86
CA ASP A 156 7.82 -16.38 26.26
C ASP A 156 7.57 -15.18 27.20
N ASP A 157 8.02 -13.99 26.82
CA ASP A 157 7.76 -12.75 27.57
C ASP A 157 6.26 -12.44 27.59
N LEU A 158 5.57 -12.62 26.45
CA LEU A 158 4.11 -12.49 26.38
C LEU A 158 3.44 -13.47 27.34
N ARG A 159 3.90 -14.73 27.38
CA ARG A 159 3.35 -15.75 28.28
C ARG A 159 3.51 -15.35 29.74
N GLU A 160 4.67 -14.82 30.14
CA GLU A 160 4.90 -14.34 31.49
C GLU A 160 4.00 -13.16 31.86
N LEU A 161 3.81 -12.21 30.95
CA LEU A 161 2.94 -11.05 31.14
C LEU A 161 1.48 -11.46 31.27
N VAL A 162 0.99 -12.31 30.37
CA VAL A 162 -0.40 -12.82 30.39
C VAL A 162 -0.65 -13.68 31.64
N ALA A 163 0.35 -14.45 32.10
CA ALA A 163 0.25 -15.26 33.32
C ALA A 163 -0.01 -14.43 34.59
N ARG A 164 0.41 -13.16 34.63
CA ARG A 164 0.12 -12.24 35.74
C ARG A 164 -1.34 -11.83 35.82
N LYS A 165 -2.08 -11.94 34.71
CA LYS A 165 -3.51 -11.57 34.58
C LYS A 165 -4.43 -12.77 34.35
N ARG A 166 -3.99 -13.98 34.72
CA ARG A 166 -4.73 -15.25 34.52
C ARG A 166 -6.08 -15.33 35.26
N ASP A 167 -6.33 -14.43 36.19
CA ASP A 167 -7.61 -14.26 36.87
C ASP A 167 -8.68 -13.60 35.98
N ILE A 168 -8.28 -12.96 34.89
CA ILE A 168 -9.18 -12.40 33.88
C ILE A 168 -9.44 -13.48 32.80
N PRO A 169 -10.71 -13.84 32.50
CA PRO A 169 -11.04 -14.96 31.62
C PRO A 169 -10.39 -14.95 30.24
N VAL A 170 -10.32 -13.80 29.56
CA VAL A 170 -9.72 -13.69 28.23
C VAL A 170 -8.21 -13.99 28.25
N PHE A 171 -7.51 -13.53 29.29
CA PHE A 171 -6.08 -13.80 29.46
C PHE A 171 -5.81 -15.23 29.94
N ALA A 172 -6.72 -15.83 30.71
CA ALA A 172 -6.65 -17.26 31.01
C ALA A 172 -6.74 -18.12 29.73
N ALA A 173 -7.67 -17.79 28.83
CA ALA A 173 -7.83 -18.48 27.55
C ALA A 173 -6.61 -18.29 26.63
N LEU A 174 -6.12 -17.05 26.50
CA LEU A 174 -4.89 -16.76 25.77
C LEU A 174 -3.69 -17.53 26.33
N LEU A 175 -3.51 -17.55 27.66
CA LEU A 175 -2.42 -18.26 28.31
C LEU A 175 -2.48 -19.77 28.04
N GLN A 176 -3.68 -20.35 28.10
CA GLN A 176 -3.90 -21.75 27.78
C GLN A 176 -3.44 -22.06 26.35
N ASP A 177 -3.88 -21.27 25.37
CA ASP A 177 -3.49 -21.44 23.98
C ASP A 177 -1.96 -21.30 23.82
N LEU A 178 -1.34 -20.26 24.37
CA LEU A 178 0.11 -20.01 24.37
C LEU A 178 0.96 -21.10 25.04
N THR A 179 0.34 -21.95 25.85
CA THR A 179 1.00 -23.04 26.58
C THR A 179 0.80 -24.39 25.91
N VAL A 180 -0.39 -24.64 25.36
CA VAL A 180 -0.76 -25.94 24.79
C VAL A 180 -0.31 -26.07 23.34
N ASP A 181 -0.37 -24.98 22.57
CA ASP A 181 -0.01 -25.00 21.16
C ASP A 181 1.42 -24.47 20.92
N VAL A 182 2.00 -24.84 19.77
CA VAL A 182 3.32 -24.39 19.34
C VAL A 182 3.18 -23.18 18.43
N HIS A 183 3.60 -22.01 18.90
CA HIS A 183 3.69 -20.78 18.12
C HIS A 183 5.12 -20.51 17.65
N ALA A 184 5.29 -19.51 16.78
CA ALA A 184 6.61 -18.96 16.52
C ALA A 184 7.26 -18.45 17.83
N PRO A 185 8.59 -18.52 18.00
CA PRO A 185 9.27 -18.08 19.22
C PRO A 185 9.14 -16.56 19.47
N SER A 186 8.78 -15.80 18.43
CA SER A 186 8.57 -14.37 18.51
C SER A 186 7.49 -13.93 17.53
N VAL A 187 6.87 -12.79 17.83
CA VAL A 187 5.85 -12.13 17.02
C VAL A 187 6.22 -10.67 16.81
N VAL A 188 5.54 -10.03 15.86
CA VAL A 188 5.69 -8.59 15.62
C VAL A 188 4.86 -7.81 16.63
N ARG A 189 5.50 -6.89 17.36
CA ARG A 189 4.86 -5.87 18.18
C ARG A 189 4.83 -4.56 17.41
N ALA A 190 3.65 -4.09 17.05
CA ALA A 190 3.46 -2.77 16.48
C ALA A 190 3.35 -1.73 17.61
N LEU A 191 4.24 -0.73 17.63
CA LEU A 191 4.28 0.28 18.69
C LEU A 191 3.41 1.52 18.40
N ALA A 192 2.74 2.04 19.42
CA ALA A 192 1.91 3.24 19.36
C ALA A 192 0.81 3.16 18.28
N VAL A 193 -0.02 2.12 18.37
CA VAL A 193 -1.12 1.90 17.44
C VAL A 193 -2.29 2.84 17.69
N ASP A 194 -3.06 3.10 16.64
CA ASP A 194 -4.37 3.73 16.74
C ASP A 194 -5.40 2.70 17.26
N VAL A 195 -5.83 2.87 18.50
CA VAL A 195 -6.74 1.95 19.21
C VAL A 195 -8.11 1.86 18.51
N ASP A 196 -8.58 2.91 17.84
CA ASP A 196 -9.89 2.91 17.17
C ASP A 196 -9.88 2.04 15.90
N VAL A 197 -8.72 1.89 15.25
CA VAL A 197 -8.55 0.92 14.15
C VAL A 197 -8.79 -0.50 14.65
N TYR A 198 -8.26 -0.84 15.83
CA TYR A 198 -8.42 -2.16 16.46
C TYR A 198 -9.83 -2.37 17.01
N ARG A 199 -10.46 -1.32 17.56
CA ARG A 199 -11.89 -1.35 17.94
C ARG A 199 -12.75 -1.75 16.74
N GLY A 200 -12.61 -1.02 15.63
CA GLY A 200 -13.36 -1.32 14.42
C GLY A 200 -13.03 -2.69 13.83
N ALA A 201 -11.79 -3.16 13.94
CA ALA A 201 -11.41 -4.51 13.48
C ALA A 201 -12.03 -5.62 14.33
N ALA A 202 -12.12 -5.45 15.66
CA ALA A 202 -12.74 -6.41 16.56
C ALA A 202 -14.24 -6.55 16.30
N GLU A 203 -14.93 -5.44 15.99
CA GLU A 203 -16.37 -5.40 15.70
C GLU A 203 -16.73 -5.98 14.32
N ARG A 204 -15.76 -6.07 13.39
CA ARG A 204 -15.98 -6.62 12.06
C ARG A 204 -15.63 -8.12 11.99
N SER A 205 -16.58 -8.94 11.57
CA SER A 205 -16.33 -10.32 11.14
C SER A 205 -16.07 -10.37 9.63
N THR A 206 -14.92 -10.87 9.19
CA THR A 206 -14.55 -10.97 7.77
C THR A 206 -14.18 -12.40 7.40
N GLY A 207 -14.67 -12.89 6.25
CA GLY A 207 -14.06 -14.04 5.54
C GLY A 207 -14.09 -15.40 6.25
N GLY A 208 -15.20 -15.78 6.89
CA GLY A 208 -15.32 -17.09 7.57
C GLY A 208 -14.58 -17.16 8.91
N TRP A 209 -14.35 -16.02 9.55
CA TRP A 209 -13.80 -15.91 10.90
C TRP A 209 -14.80 -15.19 11.81
N VAL A 210 -14.92 -15.70 13.04
CA VAL A 210 -15.73 -15.10 14.10
C VAL A 210 -14.80 -14.62 15.21
N ASN A 211 -15.08 -13.44 15.75
CA ASN A 211 -14.32 -12.86 16.85
C ASN A 211 -15.02 -13.18 18.18
N GLU A 212 -14.28 -13.71 19.14
CA GLU A 212 -14.69 -13.98 20.52
C GLU A 212 -14.07 -12.92 21.46
N TRP A 213 -14.74 -12.61 22.58
CA TRP A 213 -14.36 -11.56 23.56
C TRP A 213 -14.37 -10.12 23.01
N VAL A 214 -15.19 -9.84 21.99
CA VAL A 214 -15.28 -8.49 21.39
C VAL A 214 -15.85 -7.46 22.36
N GLU A 215 -16.89 -7.81 23.11
CA GLU A 215 -17.53 -6.86 24.05
C GLU A 215 -16.56 -6.44 25.17
N GLU A 216 -15.86 -7.40 25.75
CA GLU A 216 -14.83 -7.15 26.75
C GLU A 216 -13.67 -6.36 26.18
N PHE A 217 -13.22 -6.71 24.97
CA PHE A 217 -12.16 -5.96 24.28
C PHE A 217 -12.55 -4.49 24.11
N VAL A 218 -13.73 -4.21 23.54
CA VAL A 218 -14.24 -2.85 23.28
C VAL A 218 -14.39 -2.05 24.58
N ARG A 219 -14.83 -2.68 25.66
CA ARG A 219 -14.94 -2.07 27.00
C ARG A 219 -13.57 -1.76 27.58
N ASP A 220 -12.63 -2.70 27.53
CA ASP A 220 -11.34 -2.59 28.21
C ASP A 220 -10.39 -1.60 27.51
N ILE A 221 -10.64 -1.30 26.24
CA ILE A 221 -9.90 -0.27 25.48
C ILE A 221 -10.51 1.13 25.60
N ASP A 222 -11.63 1.31 26.32
CA ASP A 222 -12.22 2.63 26.52
C ASP A 222 -11.29 3.54 27.36
N GLY A 223 -11.03 4.75 26.85
CA GLY A 223 -10.10 5.69 27.47
C GLY A 223 -8.60 5.34 27.34
N VAL A 224 -8.23 4.27 26.63
CA VAL A 224 -6.82 3.93 26.37
C VAL A 224 -6.20 4.94 25.42
N ARG A 225 -5.14 5.63 25.87
CA ARG A 225 -4.50 6.72 25.12
C ARG A 225 -3.30 6.27 24.28
N ALA A 226 -2.68 5.16 24.65
CA ALA A 226 -1.53 4.60 23.95
C ALA A 226 -1.53 3.09 24.16
N ALA A 227 -1.36 2.35 23.08
CA ALA A 227 -1.22 0.91 23.11
C ALA A 227 -0.25 0.46 22.04
N ASP A 228 0.32 -0.72 22.25
CA ASP A 228 1.03 -1.48 21.25
C ASP A 228 0.21 -2.73 20.92
N SER A 229 0.31 -3.25 19.71
CA SER A 229 -0.44 -4.45 19.31
C SER A 229 0.48 -5.64 19.03
N LEU A 230 -0.05 -6.82 19.33
CA LEU A 230 0.53 -8.11 18.99
C LEU A 230 -0.52 -8.96 18.30
N GLN A 231 -0.10 -9.73 17.30
CA GLN A 231 -0.92 -10.79 16.72
C GLN A 231 -0.21 -12.14 16.91
N VAL A 232 -0.89 -13.07 17.57
CA VAL A 232 -0.41 -14.46 17.74
C VAL A 232 -1.36 -15.37 16.99
N SER A 233 -0.89 -15.99 15.91
CA SER A 233 -1.71 -16.88 15.09
C SER A 233 -1.21 -18.31 15.10
N LEU A 234 -2.15 -19.26 15.14
CA LEU A 234 -1.91 -20.64 14.74
C LEU A 234 -2.63 -20.87 13.41
N PHE A 235 -1.85 -20.99 12.34
CA PHE A 235 -2.36 -20.96 10.96
C PHE A 235 -3.51 -21.94 10.75
N GLY A 236 -4.63 -21.42 10.23
CA GLY A 236 -5.82 -22.22 9.94
C GLY A 236 -6.71 -22.59 11.14
N ARG A 237 -6.36 -22.20 12.37
CA ARG A 237 -7.13 -22.51 13.58
C ARG A 237 -7.67 -21.27 14.29
N TYR A 238 -6.78 -20.41 14.78
CA TYR A 238 -7.15 -19.17 15.48
C TYR A 238 -6.07 -18.08 15.35
N GLY A 239 -6.46 -16.85 15.63
CA GLY A 239 -5.57 -15.72 15.84
C GLY A 239 -5.97 -14.92 17.07
N TRP A 240 -5.01 -14.58 17.92
CA TRP A 240 -5.19 -13.65 19.02
C TRP A 240 -4.69 -12.28 18.62
N ASN A 241 -5.49 -11.25 18.88
CA ASN A 241 -5.08 -9.86 18.83
C ASN A 241 -4.99 -9.35 20.26
N VAL A 242 -3.84 -8.84 20.67
CA VAL A 242 -3.56 -8.40 22.04
C VAL A 242 -3.08 -6.96 22.00
N LEU A 243 -3.66 -6.11 22.84
CA LEU A 243 -3.14 -4.77 23.08
C LEU A 243 -2.35 -4.75 24.39
N LEU A 244 -1.16 -4.17 24.35
CA LEU A 244 -0.29 -3.94 25.49
C LEU A 244 -0.21 -2.44 25.78
N ASP A 245 -0.04 -2.08 27.05
CA ASP A 245 0.32 -0.71 27.42
C ASP A 245 1.73 -0.39 26.90
N SER A 246 1.87 0.72 26.16
CA SER A 246 3.14 1.05 25.50
C SER A 246 4.29 1.32 26.46
N ALA A 247 4.01 1.72 27.71
CA ALA A 247 5.05 2.03 28.70
C ALA A 247 5.47 0.82 29.53
N THR A 248 4.51 -0.04 29.89
CA THR A 248 4.70 -1.15 30.83
C THR A 248 4.71 -2.53 30.16
N SER A 249 4.22 -2.62 28.92
CA SER A 249 3.93 -3.86 28.20
C SER A 249 2.86 -4.74 28.88
N GLU A 250 2.15 -4.24 29.89
CA GLU A 250 1.09 -4.99 30.55
C GLU A 250 -0.09 -5.22 29.58
N PRO A 251 -0.66 -6.44 29.48
CA PRO A 251 -1.79 -6.71 28.60
C PRO A 251 -3.02 -5.89 29.01
N ILE A 252 -3.55 -5.09 28.10
CA ILE A 252 -4.73 -4.26 28.31
C ILE A 252 -5.98 -5.05 27.97
N ALA A 253 -6.03 -5.55 26.73
CA ALA A 253 -7.20 -6.22 26.17
C ALA A 253 -6.76 -7.26 25.13
N ALA A 254 -7.60 -8.27 24.89
CA ALA A 254 -7.40 -9.22 23.81
C ALA A 254 -8.74 -9.68 23.24
N TYR A 255 -8.73 -10.10 21.98
CA TYR A 255 -9.83 -10.85 21.38
C TYR A 255 -9.28 -11.97 20.51
N LYS A 256 -10.06 -13.05 20.36
CA LYS A 256 -9.68 -14.22 19.58
C LYS A 256 -10.48 -14.26 18.28
N GLN A 257 -9.84 -14.63 17.19
CA GLN A 257 -10.46 -14.91 15.91
C GLN A 257 -10.42 -16.40 15.69
N VAL A 258 -11.56 -17.02 15.45
CA VAL A 258 -11.70 -18.46 15.22
C VAL A 258 -12.34 -18.69 13.87
N ARG A 259 -11.83 -19.68 13.13
CA ARG A 259 -12.38 -20.03 11.82
C ARG A 259 -13.68 -20.83 11.99
N VAL A 260 -14.71 -20.44 11.24
CA VAL A 260 -16.00 -21.15 11.14
C VAL A 260 -16.16 -21.85 9.79
#